data_AF-A0AAV1YZN3-F1
#
_entry.id   AF-A0AAV1YZN3-F1
#
_cell.length_a   1.000
_cell.length_b   1.000
_cell.length_c   1.000
_cell.angle_alpha   90.00
_cell.angle_beta   90.00
_cell.angle_gamma   90.00
#
_symmetry.space_group_name_H-M   'P 1'
#
loop_
_entity.id
_entity.type
_entity.pdbx_description
1 polymer ?
#
loop_
_entity_poly.entity_id
_entity_poly.type
_entity_poly.pdbx_seq_one_letter_code
_entity_poly.pdbx_strand_id
1 'polypeptide(L)'
;MKSLPSECIEVENDKVTVHHTFEEITYNIPDLTAENVFTLDEAEFAETFKGTVDVVTSAIANLLPEGNTSLAEQMQVVLSKLVESVTDDFPHLVVCLQATESPREDIKFEPQYITQQLRAFNLMETIMIRQQGFARRLSFSEFLNRYKYLAFDFDEEVELTKENCQLLLIRLKMDGWQMGTSKVFLRYYTEEYLTRLYETHTKKIIKIQAMARRFIVKARQGK
;
A
#
# COMPACT_ATOMS: atom_id res chain seq x y z
N MET A 1 17.90 -8.32 2.67
CA MET A 1 17.62 -7.71 3.99
C MET A 1 18.93 -7.39 4.68
N LYS A 2 19.11 -6.18 5.20
CA LYS A 2 20.24 -5.87 6.09
C LYS A 2 19.95 -6.50 7.46
N SER A 3 20.98 -7.04 8.12
CA SER A 3 20.88 -7.48 9.52
C SER A 3 20.41 -6.31 10.39
N LEU A 4 19.58 -6.61 11.40
CA LEU A 4 19.19 -5.62 12.39
C LEU A 4 20.46 -5.05 13.07
N PRO A 5 20.51 -3.73 13.36
CA PRO A 5 21.58 -3.15 14.14
C PRO A 5 21.69 -3.89 15.48
N SER A 6 22.92 -4.05 15.99
CA SER A 6 23.20 -4.73 17.28
C SER A 6 22.46 -4.11 18.46
N GLU A 7 22.07 -2.84 18.34
CA GLU A 7 21.32 -2.07 19.33
C GLU A 7 19.84 -2.47 19.44
N CYS A 8 19.33 -3.26 18.49
CA CYS A 8 17.92 -3.68 18.45
C CYS A 8 17.67 -5.08 19.00
N ILE A 9 18.71 -5.77 19.49
CA ILE A 9 18.61 -7.15 19.96
C ILE A 9 19.34 -7.27 21.29
N GLU A 10 18.62 -7.73 22.31
CA GLU A 10 19.16 -8.05 23.62
C GLU A 10 19.05 -9.56 23.84
N VAL A 11 20.16 -10.19 24.24
CA VAL A 11 20.19 -11.62 24.55
C VAL A 11 20.54 -11.77 26.01
N GLU A 12 19.64 -12.38 26.78
CA GLU A 12 19.85 -12.65 28.19
C GLU A 12 19.38 -14.07 28.53
N ASN A 13 20.31 -14.93 28.95
CA ASN A 13 20.08 -16.36 29.18
C ASN A 13 19.49 -17.06 27.93
N ASP A 14 18.43 -17.87 28.10
CA ASP A 14 17.72 -18.59 27.04
C ASP A 14 16.63 -17.74 26.35
N LYS A 15 16.74 -16.41 26.42
CA LYS A 15 15.78 -15.47 25.83
C LYS A 15 16.47 -14.45 24.94
N VAL A 16 15.78 -14.07 23.87
CA VAL A 16 16.18 -12.97 22.99
C VAL A 16 15.04 -11.97 22.92
N THR A 17 15.31 -10.71 23.22
CA THR A 17 14.38 -9.60 23.07
C THR A 17 14.75 -8.83 21.81
N VAL A 18 13.78 -8.65 20.92
CA VAL A 18 13.92 -7.85 19.71
C VAL A 18 13.12 -6.58 19.86
N HIS A 19 13.81 -5.45 19.72
CA HIS A 19 13.23 -4.11 19.75
C HIS A 19 12.67 -3.79 18.36
N HIS A 20 11.42 -4.18 18.09
CA HIS A 20 10.75 -3.79 16.85
C HIS A 20 10.32 -2.31 16.91
N THR A 21 10.01 -1.74 15.75
CA THR A 21 9.59 -0.32 15.66
C THR A 21 8.34 0.00 16.47
N PHE A 22 7.52 -1.00 16.80
CA PHE A 22 6.25 -0.82 17.51
C PHE A 22 6.26 -1.33 18.96
N GLU A 23 7.07 -2.35 19.28
CA GLU A 23 7.12 -2.98 20.60
C GLU A 23 8.37 -3.87 20.75
N GLU A 24 8.73 -4.14 22.00
CA GLU A 24 9.79 -5.10 22.35
C GLU A 24 9.17 -6.49 22.50
N ILE A 25 9.66 -7.46 21.74
CA ILE A 25 9.14 -8.83 21.78
C ILE A 25 10.24 -9.77 22.26
N THR A 26 9.95 -10.49 23.34
CA THR A 26 10.86 -11.49 23.90
C THR A 26 10.48 -12.89 23.44
N TYR A 27 11.45 -13.59 22.86
CA TYR A 27 11.34 -14.96 22.37
C TYR A 27 12.17 -15.91 23.24
N ASN A 28 11.72 -17.16 23.33
CA ASN A 28 12.46 -18.25 23.94
C ASN A 28 13.38 -18.90 22.90
N ILE A 29 14.69 -18.98 23.18
CA ILE A 29 15.69 -19.49 22.25
C ILE A 29 15.53 -21.00 21.99
N PRO A 30 15.32 -21.86 23.01
CA PRO A 30 15.00 -23.27 22.79
C PRO A 30 13.82 -23.50 21.85
N ASP A 31 12.71 -22.78 22.04
CA ASP A 31 11.50 -22.91 21.20
C ASP A 31 11.80 -22.49 19.75
N LEU A 32 12.45 -21.34 19.55
CA LEU A 32 12.86 -20.87 18.21
C LEU A 32 13.79 -21.86 17.51
N THR A 33 14.72 -22.46 18.25
CA THR A 33 15.68 -23.42 17.69
C THR A 33 14.96 -24.70 17.29
N ALA A 34 14.05 -25.20 18.12
CA ALA A 34 13.27 -26.39 17.83
C ALA A 34 12.37 -26.21 16.59
N GLU A 35 11.71 -25.06 16.45
CA GLU A 35 10.86 -24.76 15.28
C GLU A 35 11.66 -24.51 13.99
N ASN A 36 12.90 -24.01 14.10
CA ASN A 36 13.73 -23.71 12.93
C ASN A 36 14.41 -24.94 12.33
N VAL A 37 14.47 -26.06 13.07
CA VAL A 37 14.99 -27.33 12.57
C VAL A 37 13.90 -28.03 11.77
N PHE A 38 14.03 -28.01 10.44
CA PHE A 38 13.26 -28.90 9.57
C PHE A 38 13.80 -30.32 9.70
N THR A 39 13.14 -31.15 10.52
CA THR A 39 13.43 -32.58 10.62
C THR A 39 12.61 -33.39 9.60
N LEU A 40 12.67 -33.02 8.33
CA LEU A 40 12.22 -33.92 7.27
C LEU A 40 13.47 -34.64 6.75
N ASP A 41 13.60 -35.92 7.08
CA ASP A 41 14.56 -36.77 6.40
C ASP A 41 14.04 -36.97 4.97
N GLU A 42 14.63 -36.23 4.03
CA GLU A 42 14.27 -36.28 2.61
C GLU A 42 14.37 -37.70 2.05
N ALA A 43 15.29 -38.52 2.55
CA ALA A 43 15.46 -39.90 2.11
C ALA A 43 14.31 -40.79 2.61
N GLU A 44 13.93 -40.68 3.89
CA GLU A 44 12.80 -41.40 4.47
C GLU A 44 11.47 -40.95 3.83
N PHE A 45 11.29 -39.64 3.63
CA PHE A 45 10.11 -39.09 2.97
C PHE A 45 10.02 -39.56 1.51
N ALA A 46 11.10 -39.42 0.73
CA ALA A 46 11.12 -39.86 -0.66
C ALA A 46 10.93 -41.38 -0.80
N GLU A 47 11.47 -42.18 0.13
CA GLU A 47 11.30 -43.63 0.15
C GLU A 47 9.86 -44.03 0.50
N THR A 48 9.27 -43.41 1.53
CA THR A 48 7.88 -43.65 1.96
C THR A 48 6.88 -43.34 0.86
N PHE A 49 7.14 -42.31 0.06
CA PHE A 49 6.20 -41.81 -0.94
C PHE A 49 6.50 -42.27 -2.38
N LYS A 50 7.61 -42.99 -2.62
CA LYS A 50 8.10 -43.44 -3.93
C LYS A 50 7.12 -44.29 -4.76
N GLY A 51 6.10 -44.85 -4.12
CA GLY A 51 5.10 -45.74 -4.74
C GLY A 51 3.69 -45.16 -4.84
N THR A 52 3.47 -43.92 -4.43
CA THR A 52 2.12 -43.35 -4.32
C THR A 52 1.72 -42.72 -5.67
N VAL A 53 0.57 -43.14 -6.21
CA VAL A 53 0.05 -42.66 -7.51
C VAL A 53 -0.74 -41.33 -7.38
N ASP A 54 -0.78 -40.77 -6.17
CA ASP A 54 -1.59 -39.59 -5.88
C ASP A 54 -0.90 -38.31 -6.35
N VAL A 55 -1.68 -37.45 -7.00
CA VAL A 55 -1.24 -36.15 -7.52
C VAL A 55 -0.67 -35.30 -6.38
N VAL A 56 -1.28 -35.40 -5.19
CA VAL A 56 -0.86 -34.69 -3.98
C VAL A 56 0.56 -35.10 -3.57
N THR A 57 0.89 -36.39 -3.61
CA THR A 57 2.21 -36.89 -3.22
C THR A 57 3.30 -36.45 -4.20
N SER A 58 3.02 -36.50 -5.50
CA SER A 58 3.96 -36.04 -6.52
C SER A 58 4.20 -34.52 -6.45
N ALA A 59 3.16 -33.74 -6.14
CA ALA A 59 3.30 -32.30 -5.90
C ALA A 59 4.12 -32.01 -4.64
N ILE A 60 3.88 -32.72 -3.53
CA ILE A 60 4.63 -32.52 -2.27
C ILE A 60 6.11 -32.87 -2.44
N ALA A 61 6.44 -33.98 -3.14
CA ALA A 61 7.82 -34.35 -3.41
C ALA A 61 8.58 -33.30 -4.25
N ASN A 62 7.90 -32.63 -5.19
CA ASN A 62 8.46 -31.56 -6.01
C ASN A 62 8.52 -30.20 -5.32
N LEU A 63 7.85 -30.04 -4.17
CA LEU A 63 7.86 -28.84 -3.34
C LEU A 63 8.88 -28.90 -2.21
N LEU A 64 9.54 -30.05 -2.01
CA LEU A 64 10.61 -30.17 -1.03
C LEU A 64 11.80 -29.31 -1.48
N PRO A 65 12.29 -28.41 -0.62
CA PRO A 65 13.45 -27.59 -0.92
C PRO A 65 14.68 -28.48 -1.06
N GLU A 66 15.50 -28.24 -2.09
CA GLU A 66 16.74 -29.02 -2.28
C GLU A 66 17.77 -28.66 -1.19
N GLY A 67 17.96 -29.56 -0.21
CA GLY A 67 19.02 -29.49 0.80
C GLY A 67 18.59 -28.99 2.18
N ASN A 68 19.48 -29.17 3.17
CA ASN A 68 19.30 -28.81 4.58
C ASN A 68 19.26 -27.28 4.82
N THR A 69 18.26 -26.62 4.25
CA THR A 69 17.98 -25.20 4.50
C THR A 69 17.04 -25.09 5.70
N SER A 70 17.34 -24.17 6.61
CA SER A 70 16.48 -23.91 7.77
C SER A 70 15.16 -23.24 7.35
N LEU A 71 14.12 -23.36 8.19
CA LEU A 71 12.84 -22.66 7.95
C LEU A 71 13.07 -21.15 7.75
N ALA A 72 13.94 -20.55 8.56
CA ALA A 72 14.27 -19.13 8.48
C ALA A 72 14.85 -18.74 7.11
N GLU A 73 15.75 -19.55 6.53
CA GLU A 73 16.33 -19.30 5.21
C GLU A 73 15.28 -19.37 4.10
N GLN A 74 14.40 -20.37 4.16
CA GLN A 74 13.30 -20.51 3.19
C GLN A 74 12.33 -19.32 3.27
N MET A 75 11.93 -18.93 4.48
CA MET A 75 11.08 -17.75 4.69
C MET A 75 11.75 -16.48 4.17
N GLN A 76 13.06 -16.32 4.37
CA GLN A 76 13.79 -15.16 3.87
C GLN A 76 13.77 -15.08 2.34
N VAL A 77 13.94 -16.21 1.65
CA VAL A 77 13.86 -16.27 0.17
C VAL A 77 12.46 -15.90 -0.31
N VAL A 78 11.42 -16.46 0.30
CA VAL A 78 10.02 -16.19 -0.07
C VAL A 78 9.67 -14.72 0.15
N LEU A 79 10.01 -14.16 1.32
CA LEU A 79 9.74 -12.76 1.65
C LEU A 79 10.50 -11.80 0.72
N SER A 80 11.74 -12.12 0.36
CA SER A 80 12.53 -11.28 -0.56
C SER A 80 11.89 -11.21 -1.94
N LYS A 81 11.48 -12.37 -2.49
CA LYS A 81 10.75 -12.43 -3.78
C LYS A 81 9.42 -11.67 -3.73
N LEU A 82 8.69 -11.77 -2.61
CA LEU A 82 7.44 -11.04 -2.43
C LEU A 82 7.67 -9.52 -2.41
N VAL A 83 8.67 -9.03 -1.69
CA VAL A 83 8.99 -7.60 -1.63
C VAL A 83 9.36 -7.07 -3.01
N GLU A 84 10.22 -7.78 -3.75
CA GLU A 84 10.58 -7.40 -5.13
C GLU A 84 9.35 -7.27 -6.03
N SER A 85 8.44 -8.25 -5.99
CA SER A 85 7.20 -8.23 -6.77
C SER A 85 6.25 -7.08 -6.40
N VAL A 86 6.27 -6.61 -5.15
CA VAL A 86 5.39 -5.52 -4.68
C VAL A 86 5.97 -4.15 -4.98
N THR A 87 7.29 -4.03 -5.10
CA THR A 87 7.98 -2.74 -5.31
C THR A 87 7.92 -2.18 -6.72
N ASP A 88 7.58 -2.99 -7.73
CA ASP A 88 7.55 -2.56 -9.13
C ASP A 88 6.33 -1.68 -9.48
N ASP A 89 5.26 -1.74 -8.69
CA ASP A 89 4.05 -0.94 -8.87
C ASP A 89 3.83 0.05 -7.72
N PHE A 90 3.02 1.09 -7.92
CA PHE A 90 2.54 1.93 -6.81
C PHE A 90 1.53 1.12 -5.98
N PRO A 91 1.90 0.56 -4.81
CA PRO A 91 1.02 -0.37 -4.12
C PRO A 91 -0.02 0.42 -3.33
N HIS A 92 -1.28 0.03 -3.48
CA HIS A 92 -2.34 0.46 -2.58
C HIS A 92 -2.24 -0.36 -1.29
N LEU A 93 -2.04 0.32 -0.17
CA LEU A 93 -2.03 -0.32 1.14
C LEU A 93 -3.44 -0.29 1.74
N VAL A 94 -4.01 -1.46 2.00
CA VAL A 94 -5.26 -1.62 2.75
C VAL A 94 -4.91 -2.30 4.08
N VAL A 95 -5.15 -1.61 5.20
CA VAL A 95 -4.96 -2.17 6.54
C VAL A 95 -6.31 -2.52 7.15
N CYS A 96 -6.48 -3.80 7.45
CA CYS A 96 -7.67 -4.30 8.13
C CYS A 96 -7.48 -4.17 9.65
N LEU A 97 -8.44 -3.56 10.34
CA LEU A 97 -8.45 -3.43 11.80
C LEU A 97 -9.62 -4.22 12.37
N GLN A 98 -9.38 -4.96 13.45
CA GLN A 98 -10.40 -5.72 14.13
C GLN A 98 -10.99 -4.90 15.28
N ALA A 99 -12.31 -4.76 15.32
CA ALA A 99 -13.01 -3.87 16.26
C ALA A 99 -13.00 -4.37 17.73
N THR A 100 -12.93 -5.69 17.92
CA THR A 100 -12.92 -6.38 19.22
C THR A 100 -11.78 -7.39 19.27
N GLU A 101 -11.22 -7.64 20.45
CA GLU A 101 -10.18 -8.66 20.61
C GLU A 101 -10.70 -10.09 20.39
N SER A 102 -11.95 -10.36 20.76
CA SER A 102 -12.59 -11.67 20.58
C SER A 102 -13.74 -11.62 19.57
N PRO A 103 -13.95 -12.68 18.77
CA PRO A 103 -15.13 -12.81 17.92
C PRO A 103 -16.35 -12.99 18.81
N ARG A 104 -17.11 -11.91 19.01
CA ARG A 104 -18.35 -11.90 19.79
C ARG A 104 -19.53 -11.59 18.89
N GLU A 105 -20.70 -12.11 19.24
CA GLU A 105 -21.96 -11.90 18.51
C GLU A 105 -22.37 -10.40 18.49
N ASP A 106 -21.97 -9.64 19.52
CA ASP A 106 -22.15 -8.19 19.58
C ASP A 106 -20.84 -7.48 19.19
N ILE A 107 -20.76 -6.96 17.96
CA ILE A 107 -19.64 -6.12 17.52
C ILE A 107 -19.64 -4.83 18.35
N LYS A 108 -18.72 -4.74 19.31
CA LYS A 108 -18.47 -3.53 20.10
C LYS A 108 -17.17 -2.88 19.64
N PHE A 109 -17.13 -1.56 19.60
CA PHE A 109 -15.88 -0.86 19.29
C PHE A 109 -15.02 -0.78 20.55
N GLU A 110 -13.82 -1.38 20.53
CA GLU A 110 -12.85 -1.35 21.64
C GLU A 110 -11.67 -0.42 21.30
N PRO A 111 -11.67 0.85 21.75
CA PRO A 111 -10.69 1.85 21.30
C PRO A 111 -9.25 1.49 21.66
N GLN A 112 -9.04 0.82 22.80
CA GLN A 112 -7.72 0.45 23.28
C GLN A 112 -7.08 -0.62 22.39
N TYR A 113 -7.86 -1.63 21.99
CA TYR A 113 -7.43 -2.68 21.07
C TYR A 113 -7.13 -2.12 19.67
N ILE A 114 -7.97 -1.21 19.17
CA ILE A 114 -7.68 -0.49 17.92
C ILE A 114 -6.39 0.34 18.03
N THR A 115 -6.18 1.04 19.15
CA THR A 115 -4.96 1.84 19.37
C THR A 115 -3.70 0.98 19.41
N GLN A 116 -3.76 -0.23 19.96
CA GLN A 116 -2.66 -1.20 19.89
C GLN A 116 -2.38 -1.60 18.44
N GLN A 117 -3.41 -1.94 17.65
CA GLN A 117 -3.24 -2.27 16.22
C GLN A 117 -2.66 -1.09 15.40
N LEU A 118 -3.13 0.14 15.64
CA LEU A 118 -2.60 1.33 14.96
C LEU A 118 -1.09 1.53 15.23
N ARG A 119 -0.62 1.18 16.43
CA ARG A 119 0.81 1.18 16.79
C ARG A 119 1.55 0.01 16.15
N ALA A 120 1.02 -1.21 16.25
CA ALA A 120 1.62 -2.41 15.66
C ALA A 120 1.82 -2.29 14.14
N PHE A 121 0.85 -1.71 13.43
CA PHE A 121 0.95 -1.45 11.99
C PHE A 121 1.72 -0.17 11.63
N ASN A 122 2.26 0.57 12.62
CA ASN A 122 2.93 1.87 12.44
C ASN A 122 2.10 2.87 11.62
N LEU A 123 0.76 2.80 11.74
CA LEU A 123 -0.15 3.62 10.95
C LEU A 123 -0.02 5.09 11.32
N MET A 124 0.17 5.41 12.60
CA MET A 124 0.32 6.79 13.05
C MET A 124 1.57 7.46 12.45
N GLU A 125 2.70 6.78 12.49
CA GLU A 125 3.95 7.27 11.90
C GLU A 125 3.82 7.39 10.38
N THR A 126 3.24 6.37 9.72
CA THR A 126 2.97 6.38 8.28
C THR A 126 2.11 7.58 7.89
N ILE A 127 1.05 7.86 8.66
CA ILE A 127 0.18 9.03 8.46
C ILE A 127 0.97 10.33 8.64
N MET A 128 1.77 10.44 9.71
CA MET A 128 2.59 11.64 9.96
C MET A 128 3.59 11.90 8.84
N ILE A 129 4.33 10.88 8.38
CA ILE A 129 5.28 10.99 7.26
C ILE A 129 4.54 11.44 6.00
N ARG A 130 3.35 10.89 5.72
CA ARG A 130 2.53 11.27 4.57
C ARG A 130 1.99 12.70 4.68
N GLN A 131 1.62 13.15 5.87
CA GLN A 131 1.10 14.50 6.11
C GLN A 131 2.19 15.57 6.00
N GLN A 132 3.38 15.29 6.53
CA GLN A 132 4.53 16.21 6.48
C GLN A 132 5.17 16.25 5.09
N GLY A 133 5.12 15.13 4.37
CA GLY A 133 5.63 14.98 3.02
C GLY A 133 4.64 15.37 1.91
N PHE A 134 5.07 15.11 0.67
CA PHE A 134 4.23 15.25 -0.52
C PHE A 134 3.61 13.90 -0.88
N ALA A 135 2.43 13.64 -0.30
CA ALA A 135 1.72 12.37 -0.42
C ALA A 135 1.33 12.02 -1.86
N ARG A 136 1.05 13.03 -2.69
CA ARG A 136 0.64 12.86 -4.10
C ARG A 136 1.73 13.37 -5.03
N ARG A 137 2.02 12.58 -6.07
CA ARG A 137 3.02 12.88 -7.10
C ARG A 137 2.44 12.52 -8.45
N LEU A 138 2.38 13.47 -9.37
CA LEU A 138 1.78 13.29 -10.69
C LEU A 138 2.75 13.80 -11.74
N SER A 139 2.87 13.13 -12.88
CA SER A 139 3.56 13.73 -14.04
C SER A 139 2.85 15.02 -14.47
N PHE A 140 3.56 15.91 -15.16
CA PHE A 140 2.97 17.16 -15.65
C PHE A 140 1.76 16.91 -16.57
N SER A 141 1.86 15.89 -17.41
CA SER A 141 0.76 15.44 -18.28
C SER A 141 -0.46 15.00 -17.48
N GLU A 142 -0.29 14.09 -16.51
CA GLU A 142 -1.39 13.61 -15.66
C GLU A 142 -2.06 14.76 -14.89
N PHE A 143 -1.26 15.67 -14.33
CA PHE A 143 -1.75 16.81 -13.56
C PHE A 143 -2.60 17.75 -14.43
N LEU A 144 -2.08 18.18 -15.59
CA LEU A 144 -2.78 19.12 -16.46
C LEU A 144 -3.98 18.48 -17.16
N ASN A 145 -3.88 17.23 -17.61
CA ASN A 145 -5.04 16.54 -18.19
C ASN A 145 -6.19 16.44 -17.18
N ARG A 146 -5.88 16.29 -15.89
CA ARG A 146 -6.90 16.21 -14.85
C ARG A 146 -7.45 17.58 -14.44
N TYR A 147 -6.61 18.60 -14.30
CA TYR A 147 -6.99 19.83 -13.60
C TYR A 147 -7.00 21.10 -14.46
N LYS A 148 -6.54 21.09 -15.72
CA LYS A 148 -6.37 22.33 -16.52
C LYS A 148 -7.62 23.22 -16.56
N TYR A 149 -8.78 22.62 -16.74
CA TYR A 149 -10.05 23.34 -16.86
C TYR A 149 -10.52 24.01 -15.54
N LEU A 150 -9.81 23.80 -14.42
CA LEU A 150 -10.08 24.50 -13.17
C LEU A 150 -9.56 25.94 -13.17
N ALA A 151 -8.54 26.24 -13.99
CA ALA A 151 -7.84 27.54 -13.95
C ALA A 151 -7.56 28.16 -15.33
N PHE A 152 -7.74 27.37 -16.40
CA PHE A 152 -7.58 27.81 -17.77
C PHE A 152 -8.95 27.84 -18.45
N ASP A 153 -9.17 28.85 -19.28
CA ASP A 153 -10.40 28.98 -20.06
C ASP A 153 -10.42 27.96 -21.21
N PHE A 154 -11.59 27.77 -21.83
CA PHE A 154 -11.80 26.71 -22.82
C PHE A 154 -11.06 26.96 -24.15
N ASP A 155 -10.73 28.23 -24.43
CA ASP A 155 -10.04 28.71 -25.62
C ASP A 155 -8.54 28.90 -25.40
N GLU A 156 -8.07 28.72 -24.16
CA GLU A 156 -6.64 28.80 -23.83
C GLU A 156 -5.93 27.50 -24.22
N GLU A 157 -4.91 27.63 -25.08
CA GLU A 157 -4.06 26.50 -25.44
C GLU A 157 -3.06 26.20 -24.32
N VAL A 158 -3.23 25.05 -23.66
CA VAL A 158 -2.41 24.65 -22.52
C VAL A 158 -1.53 23.46 -22.89
N GLU A 159 -0.25 23.74 -23.14
CA GLU A 159 0.78 22.71 -23.31
C GLU A 159 1.03 21.95 -21.99
N LEU A 160 1.42 20.68 -22.08
CA LEU A 160 1.62 19.78 -20.95
C LEU A 160 2.98 19.98 -20.25
N THR A 161 3.27 21.21 -19.86
CA THR A 161 4.58 21.64 -19.34
C THR A 161 4.58 21.86 -17.83
N LYS A 162 5.78 21.95 -17.25
CA LYS A 162 5.99 22.27 -15.83
C LYS A 162 5.45 23.66 -15.50
N GLU A 163 5.66 24.62 -16.41
CA GLU A 163 5.29 26.01 -16.28
C GLU A 163 3.77 26.16 -16.19
N ASN A 164 3.02 25.42 -17.01
CA ASN A 164 1.57 25.43 -16.96
C ASN A 164 1.01 24.73 -15.70
N CYS A 165 1.67 23.68 -15.22
CA CYS A 165 1.32 23.09 -13.91
C CYS A 165 1.46 24.13 -12.79
N GLN A 166 2.54 24.91 -12.82
CA GLN A 166 2.81 25.95 -11.84
C GLN A 166 1.81 27.11 -11.94
N LEU A 167 1.53 27.55 -13.16
CA LEU A 167 0.57 28.63 -13.43
C LEU A 167 -0.83 28.26 -12.93
N LEU A 168 -1.28 27.03 -13.15
CA LEU A 168 -2.54 26.51 -12.63
C LEU A 168 -2.62 26.67 -11.11
N LEU A 169 -1.62 26.19 -10.38
CA LEU A 169 -1.59 26.23 -8.92
C LEU A 169 -1.54 27.67 -8.40
N ILE A 170 -0.82 28.56 -9.07
CA ILE A 170 -0.77 29.99 -8.75
C ILE A 170 -2.12 30.67 -8.98
N ARG A 171 -2.78 30.43 -10.13
CA ARG A 171 -4.10 30.98 -10.44
C ARG A 171 -5.16 30.55 -9.43
N LEU A 172 -5.09 29.29 -8.97
CA LEU A 172 -5.94 28.75 -7.91
C LEU A 172 -5.52 29.20 -6.50
N LYS A 173 -4.43 29.96 -6.36
CA LYS A 173 -3.86 30.44 -5.08
C LYS A 173 -3.57 29.30 -4.10
N MET A 174 -3.06 28.18 -4.63
CA MET A 174 -2.72 27.01 -3.84
C MET A 174 -1.34 27.13 -3.22
N ASP A 175 -1.19 26.61 -2.00
CA ASP A 175 0.08 26.34 -1.34
C ASP A 175 0.32 24.82 -1.25
N GLY A 176 1.37 24.40 -0.53
CA GLY A 176 1.61 22.98 -0.26
C GLY A 176 2.02 22.17 -1.49
N TRP A 177 2.64 22.80 -2.49
CA TRP A 177 3.11 22.13 -3.71
C TRP A 177 4.58 22.41 -3.99
N GLN A 178 5.21 21.51 -4.75
CA GLN A 178 6.57 21.69 -5.26
C GLN A 178 6.68 21.10 -6.67
N MET A 179 7.47 21.74 -7.53
CA MET A 179 7.78 21.22 -8.86
C MET A 179 9.08 20.42 -8.84
N GLY A 180 8.99 19.13 -9.16
CA GLY A 180 10.16 18.31 -9.40
C GLY A 180 10.69 18.47 -10.83
N THR A 181 11.48 17.49 -11.26
CA THR A 181 12.03 17.41 -12.62
C THR A 181 10.98 16.98 -13.64
N SER A 182 10.17 15.98 -13.29
CA SER A 182 9.15 15.40 -14.19
C SER A 182 7.74 15.33 -13.57
N LYS A 183 7.60 15.73 -12.31
CA LYS A 183 6.37 15.55 -11.53
C LYS A 183 6.03 16.77 -10.68
N VAL A 184 4.74 16.99 -10.48
CA VAL A 184 4.16 17.88 -9.47
C VAL A 184 4.03 17.10 -8.16
N PHE A 185 4.51 17.69 -7.07
CA PHE A 185 4.42 17.14 -5.73
C PHE A 185 3.39 17.96 -4.95
N LEU A 186 2.38 17.28 -4.37
CA LEU A 186 1.29 17.92 -3.63
C LEU A 186 1.22 17.35 -2.21
N ARG A 187 1.05 18.24 -1.24
CA ARG A 187 0.63 17.88 0.11
C ARG A 187 -0.82 17.39 0.09
N TYR A 188 -1.19 16.63 1.11
CA TYR A 188 -2.49 15.96 1.15
C TYR A 188 -3.66 16.96 1.03
N TYR A 189 -3.59 18.11 1.72
CA TYR A 189 -4.65 19.12 1.71
C TYR A 189 -4.80 19.81 0.36
N THR A 190 -3.70 20.00 -0.39
CA THR A 190 -3.71 20.58 -1.74
C THR A 190 -4.38 19.64 -2.73
N GLU A 191 -4.04 18.35 -2.71
CA GLU A 191 -4.69 17.34 -3.57
C GLU A 191 -6.17 17.14 -3.19
N GLU A 192 -6.50 17.14 -1.89
CA GLU A 192 -7.89 17.05 -1.44
C GLU A 192 -8.71 18.23 -1.98
N TYR A 193 -8.20 19.46 -1.85
CA TYR A 193 -8.88 20.65 -2.36
C TYR A 193 -9.09 20.59 -3.88
N LEU A 194 -8.04 20.27 -4.65
CA LEU A 194 -8.13 20.15 -6.11
C LEU A 194 -9.15 19.08 -6.53
N THR A 195 -9.15 17.92 -5.85
CA THR A 195 -10.10 16.83 -6.11
C THR A 195 -11.53 17.26 -5.83
N ARG A 196 -11.78 17.95 -4.71
CA ARG A 196 -13.11 18.42 -4.33
C ARG A 196 -13.64 19.49 -5.30
N LEU A 197 -12.76 20.38 -5.75
CA LEU A 197 -13.08 21.40 -6.74
C LEU A 197 -13.39 20.76 -8.11
N TYR A 198 -12.56 19.81 -8.54
CA TYR A 198 -12.78 18.97 -9.72
C TYR A 198 -14.15 18.31 -9.68
N GLU A 199 -14.48 17.57 -8.63
CA GLU A 199 -15.76 16.88 -8.50
C GLU A 199 -16.97 17.83 -8.56
N THR A 200 -16.83 19.01 -7.95
CA THR A 200 -17.86 20.05 -7.96
C THR A 200 -18.11 20.55 -9.38
N HIS A 201 -17.05 20.80 -10.16
CA HIS A 201 -17.16 21.20 -11.55
C HIS A 201 -17.74 20.08 -12.42
N THR A 202 -17.27 18.84 -12.26
CA THR A 202 -17.79 17.67 -12.98
C THR A 202 -19.29 17.50 -12.76
N LYS A 203 -19.79 17.63 -11.52
CA LYS A 203 -21.23 17.58 -11.22
C LYS A 203 -22.02 18.64 -11.98
N LYS A 204 -21.50 19.88 -12.08
CA LYS A 204 -22.13 20.96 -12.87
C LYS A 204 -22.15 20.63 -14.36
N ILE A 205 -21.02 20.15 -14.90
CA ILE A 205 -20.89 19.75 -16.31
C ILE A 205 -21.89 18.64 -16.67
N ILE A 206 -22.00 17.60 -15.83
CA ILE A 206 -22.97 16.51 -16.03
C ILE A 206 -24.40 17.06 -16.08
N LYS A 207 -24.74 18.02 -15.21
CA LYS A 207 -26.06 18.66 -15.20
C LYS A 207 -26.34 19.42 -16.49
N ILE A 208 -25.36 20.19 -16.99
CA ILE A 208 -25.46 20.91 -18.28
C ILE A 208 -25.62 19.92 -19.43
N GLN A 209 -24.80 18.88 -19.49
CA GLN A 209 -24.88 17.84 -20.52
C GLN A 209 -26.25 17.15 -20.53
N ALA A 210 -26.81 16.83 -19.36
CA ALA A 210 -28.13 16.23 -19.26
C ALA A 210 -29.23 17.16 -19.82
N MET A 211 -29.18 18.45 -19.49
CA MET A 211 -30.13 19.45 -20.02
C MET A 211 -29.99 19.64 -21.54
N ALA A 212 -28.76 19.75 -22.05
CA ALA A 212 -28.47 19.89 -23.47
C ALA A 212 -28.97 18.68 -24.28
N ARG A 213 -28.70 17.45 -23.81
CA ARG A 213 -29.19 16.21 -24.43
C ARG A 213 -30.72 16.18 -24.48
N ARG A 214 -31.39 16.54 -23.37
CA ARG A 214 -32.86 16.63 -23.32
C ARG A 214 -33.40 17.63 -24.33
N PHE A 215 -32.78 18.82 -24.42
CA PHE A 215 -33.20 19.86 -25.36
C PHE A 215 -33.07 19.39 -26.82
N ILE A 216 -31.94 18.77 -27.19
CA ILE A 216 -31.70 18.24 -28.54
C ILE A 216 -32.77 17.20 -28.92
N VAL A 217 -33.13 16.30 -28.00
CA VAL A 217 -34.18 15.28 -28.27
C VAL A 217 -35.54 15.94 -28.47
N LYS A 218 -35.93 16.90 -27.61
CA LYS A 218 -37.20 17.63 -27.77
C LYS A 218 -37.27 18.40 -29.09
N ALA A 219 -36.18 19.07 -29.48
CA ALA A 219 -36.11 19.81 -30.74
C ALA A 219 -36.23 18.89 -31.97
N ARG A 220 -35.82 17.63 -31.87
CA ARG A 220 -35.98 16.62 -32.93
C ARG A 220 -37.40 16.03 -32.99
N GLN A 221 -38.09 15.90 -31.86
CA GLN A 221 -39.46 15.37 -31.77
C GLN A 221 -40.56 16.41 -32.03
N GLY A 222 -40.22 17.70 -32.00
CA GLY A 222 -41.13 18.81 -32.34
C GLY A 222 -41.17 19.18 -33.83
N LYS A 223 -40.59 18.34 -34.69
CA LYS A 223 -40.76 18.33 -36.15
C LYS A 223 -41.52 17.07 -36.53
#